data_AF-A0A436GPA6-F1
#
_entry.id   AF-A0A436GPA6-F1
#
_cell.length_a   1.000
_cell.length_b   1.000
_cell.length_c   1.000
_cell.angle_alpha   90.00
_cell.angle_beta   90.00
_cell.angle_gamma   90.00
#
_symmetry.space_group_name_H-M   'P 1'
#
loop_
_entity.id
_entity.type
_entity.pdbx_description
1 polymer ?
#
loop_
_entity_poly.entity_id
_entity_poly.type
_entity_poly.pdbx_seq_one_letter_code
_entity_poly.pdbx_strand_id
1 'polypeptide(L)' 'MANDLPRRIVAEALGTALLVATVVGSGIMAARLTHDVAVSLLGNTLPTGAILVVLITILGPISG' A
#
# COMPACT_ATOMS: atom_id res chain seq x y z
N MET A 1 11.25 -23.93 -13.61
CA MET A 1 10.74 -23.05 -12.54
C MET A 1 11.89 -22.42 -11.74
N ALA A 2 12.88 -21.82 -12.40
CA ALA A 2 13.99 -21.15 -11.74
C ALA A 2 14.63 -20.13 -12.69
N ASN A 3 14.00 -18.96 -12.87
CA ASN A 3 14.68 -17.74 -13.35
C ASN A 3 13.95 -16.42 -13.03
N ASP A 4 12.87 -16.43 -12.25
CA ASP A 4 12.08 -15.22 -11.97
C ASP A 4 12.49 -14.49 -10.68
N LEU A 5 13.66 -14.80 -10.12
CA LEU A 5 14.16 -14.15 -8.91
C LEU A 5 14.25 -12.61 -9.06
N PRO A 6 14.74 -12.05 -10.19
CA PRO A 6 14.71 -10.61 -10.40
C PRO A 6 13.29 -10.05 -10.46
N ARG A 7 12.36 -10.76 -11.11
CA ARG A 7 10.95 -10.36 -11.25
C ARG A 7 10.24 -10.34 -9.89
N ARG A 8 10.53 -11.31 -9.04
CA ARG A 8 9.99 -11.41 -7.68
C ARG A 8 10.51 -10.30 -6.77
N ILE A 9 11.81 -9.99 -6.84
CA ILE A 9 12.41 -8.87 -6.08
C ILE A 9 11.82 -7.53 -6.52
N VAL A 10 11.67 -7.31 -7.83
CA VAL A 10 11.05 -6.08 -8.35
C VAL A 10 9.59 -5.99 -7.92
N ALA A 11 8.83 -7.09 -7.94
CA ALA A 11 7.45 -7.12 -7.46
C ALA A 11 7.36 -6.75 -5.97
N GLU A 12 8.22 -7.30 -5.11
CA GLU A 12 8.21 -6.95 -3.68
C GLU A 12 8.67 -5.51 -3.41
N ALA A 13 9.69 -5.02 -4.12
CA ALA A 13 10.15 -3.65 -4.00
C ALA A 13 9.07 -2.66 -4.42
N LEU A 14 8.39 -2.92 -5.54
CA LEU A 14 7.27 -2.10 -6.01
C LEU A 14 6.08 -2.18 -5.06
N GLY A 15 5.72 -3.38 -4.60
CA GLY A 15 4.64 -3.56 -3.63
C GLY A 15 4.89 -2.79 -2.34
N THR A 16 6.11 -2.86 -1.81
CA THR A 16 6.51 -2.12 -0.61
C THR A 16 6.51 -0.61 -0.85
N ALA A 17 7.05 -0.14 -1.97
CA ALA A 17 7.06 1.28 -2.30
C ALA A 17 5.63 1.85 -2.42
N LEU A 18 4.73 1.11 -3.07
CA LEU A 18 3.32 1.49 -3.19
C LEU A 18 2.61 1.47 -1.84
N LEU A 19 2.84 0.42 -1.03
CA LEU A 19 2.27 0.32 0.32
C LEU A 19 2.68 1.53 1.17
N VAL A 20 3.98 1.83 1.22
CA VAL A 20 4.50 2.97 1.99
C VAL A 20 3.98 4.29 1.45
N ALA A 21 4.00 4.50 0.13
CA ALA A 21 3.52 5.73 -0.49
C ALA A 21 2.03 5.97 -0.20
N THR A 22 1.19 4.94 -0.30
CA THR A 22 -0.25 5.06 -0.02
C THR A 22 -0.52 5.30 1.46
N VAL A 23 0.11 4.53 2.36
CA VAL A 23 -0.10 4.68 3.81
C VAL A 23 0.36 6.06 4.28
N VAL A 24 1.60 6.45 3.99
CA VAL A 24 2.15 7.75 4.42
C VAL A 24 1.42 8.92 3.74
N GLY A 25 1.15 8.82 2.44
CA GLY A 25 0.43 9.83 1.68
C GLY A 25 -1.00 10.05 2.23
N SER A 26 -1.71 8.97 2.55
CA SER A 26 -3.06 9.06 3.12
C SER A 26 -3.09 9.68 4.50
N GLY A 27 -2.11 9.38 5.38
CA GLY A 27 -2.00 9.99 6.69
C GLY A 27 -1.76 11.51 6.63
N ILE A 28 -0.85 11.95 5.76
CA ILE A 28 -0.59 13.39 5.56
C ILE A 28 -1.82 14.08 4.99
N MET A 29 -2.49 13.47 4.00
CA MET A 29 -3.70 14.03 3.40
C MET A 29 -4.83 14.13 4.43
N ALA A 30 -5.05 13.08 5.23
CA ALA A 30 -6.12 13.04 6.22
C ALA A 30 -5.91 14.09 7.33
N ALA A 31 -4.67 14.35 7.73
CA ALA A 31 -4.33 15.41 8.67
C ALA A 31 -4.54 16.82 8.09
N ARG A 32 -4.44 16.99 6.76
CA ARG A 32 -4.69 18.27 6.08
C ARG A 32 -6.17 18.50 5.75
N LEU A 33 -6.94 17.44 5.63
CA LEU A 33 -8.34 17.52 5.22
C LEU A 33 -9.26 18.00 6.36
N THR A 34 -8.94 17.65 7.60
CA THR A 34 -9.78 17.96 8.77
C THR A 34 -9.00 17.98 10.07
N HIS A 35 -9.48 18.76 11.03
CA HIS A 35 -8.99 18.76 12.41
C HIS A 35 -9.74 17.74 13.30
N ASP A 36 -10.79 17.11 12.77
CA ASP A 36 -11.51 16.03 13.44
C ASP A 36 -10.68 14.74 13.42
N VAL A 37 -10.27 14.29 14.59
CA VAL A 37 -9.41 13.10 14.76
C VAL A 37 -10.08 11.84 14.23
N ALA A 38 -11.39 11.66 14.42
CA ALA A 38 -12.08 10.46 13.98
C ALA A 38 -12.08 10.36 12.45
N VAL A 39 -12.40 11.46 11.77
CA VAL A 39 -12.39 11.51 10.30
C VAL A 39 -10.96 11.38 9.75
N SER A 40 -9.97 11.98 10.41
CA SER A 40 -8.56 11.85 10.03
C SER A 40 -8.04 10.41 10.16
N LEU A 41 -8.43 9.70 11.22
CA LEU A 41 -8.08 8.28 11.41
C LEU A 41 -8.71 7.38 10.34
N LEU A 42 -9.98 7.61 10.00
CA LEU A 42 -10.66 6.91 8.90
C LEU A 42 -9.95 7.14 7.56
N GLY A 43 -9.52 8.38 7.30
CA GLY A 43 -8.76 8.76 6.10
C GLY A 43 -7.41 8.07 5.95
N ASN A 44 -6.81 7.57 7.03
CA ASN A 44 -5.56 6.80 7.01
C ASN A 44 -5.80 5.27 6.99
N THR A 45 -6.75 4.79 7.80
CA THR A 45 -6.98 3.35 7.96
C THR A 45 -7.66 2.70 6.75
N LEU A 46 -8.62 3.39 6.10
CA LEU A 46 -9.29 2.85 4.92
C LEU A 46 -8.32 2.65 3.73
N PRO A 47 -7.48 3.63 3.34
CA PRO A 47 -6.50 3.43 2.29
C PRO A 47 -5.48 2.33 2.61
N THR A 48 -5.06 2.22 3.87
CA THR A 48 -4.12 1.19 4.34
C THR A 48 -4.69 -0.23 4.12
N GLY A 49 -5.96 -0.45 4.43
CA GLY A 49 -6.62 -1.72 4.16
C GLY A 49 -6.83 -1.97 2.66
N ALA A 50 -7.27 -0.94 1.92
CA ALA A 50 -7.58 -1.06 0.50
C ALA A 50 -6.33 -1.39 -0.35
N ILE A 51 -5.19 -0.76 -0.07
CA ILE A 51 -3.97 -0.98 -0.85
C ILE A 51 -3.45 -2.41 -0.69
N LEU A 52 -3.61 -3.03 0.49
CA LEU A 52 -3.23 -4.43 0.69
C LEU A 52 -4.04 -5.37 -0.19
N VAL A 53 -5.35 -5.15 -0.32
CA VAL A 53 -6.20 -5.94 -1.24
C VAL A 53 -5.72 -5.80 -2.68
N VAL A 54 -5.40 -4.58 -3.11
CA VAL A 54 -4.88 -4.31 -4.47
C VAL A 54 -3.53 -5.00 -4.70
N LEU A 55 -2.59 -4.86 -3.76
CA LEU A 55 -1.25 -5.44 -3.88
C LEU A 55 -1.30 -6.97 -3.87
N ILE A 56 -2.09 -7.59 -2.99
CA ILE A 56 -2.21 -9.05 -2.93
C ILE A 56 -2.85 -9.60 -4.21
N THR A 57 -3.90 -8.96 -4.71
CA THR A 57 -4.58 -9.42 -5.93
C THR A 57 -3.71 -9.30 -7.19
N ILE A 58 -2.87 -8.26 -7.29
CA ILE A 58 -2.04 -8.01 -8.47
C ILE A 58 -0.66 -8.69 -8.37
N LEU A 59 0.00 -8.61 -7.22
CA LEU A 59 1.38 -9.06 -7.04
C LEU A 59 1.50 -10.44 -6.37
N GLY A 60 0.46 -10.90 -5.65
CA GLY A 60 0.45 -12.23 -5.01
C GLY A 60 0.78 -13.39 -5.97
N PRO A 61 0.25 -13.45 -7.21
CA PRO A 61 0.64 -14.47 -8.19
C PRO A 61 2.10 -14.39 -8.67
N ILE A 62 2.81 -13.28 -8.40
CA ILE A 62 4.17 -13.01 -8.88
C ILE A 62 5.20 -13.23 -7.77
N SER A 63 4.93 -12.74 -6.56
CA SER A 63 5.86 -12.79 -5.42
C SER A 63 5.45 -13.74 -4.29
N GLY A 64 4.22 -14.27 -4.31
CA GLY A 64 3.62 -14.98 -3.19
C GLY A 64 2.84 -14.03 -2.29
#